data_AF-A0A0F9W383-F1
#
_entry.id   AF-A0A0F9W383-F1
#
_cell.length_a   1.000
_cell.length_b   1.000
_cell.length_c   1.000
_cell.angle_alpha   90.00
_cell.angle_beta   90.00
_cell.angle_gamma   90.00
#
_symmetry.space_group_name_H-M   'P 1'
#
loop_
_entity.id
_entity.type
_entity.pdbx_description
1 polymer ?
#
loop_
_entity_poly.entity_id
_entity_poly.type
_entity_poly.pdbx_seq_one_letter_code
_entity_poly.pdbx_strand_id
1 'polypeptide(L)'
;MSALTTYPDTSAQDQLREWFTNRGFRPKHLRWEWNSEDGRVVFSTTKNNYFVVFKAAYLGMGASSRLARPGETWLRGNDLPDGKFSKETFDKMMDAVLMYELRAVSEEQALPPWELEKPLNIPDPAYLTS
;
A
#
# COMPACT_ATOMS: atom_id res chain seq x y z
N MET A 1 -36.68 -18.66 -15.68
CA MET A 1 -35.32 -18.24 -16.09
C MET A 1 -34.86 -17.15 -15.13
N SER A 2 -33.68 -17.38 -14.54
CA SER A 2 -32.86 -16.58 -13.62
C SER A 2 -33.40 -15.27 -13.03
N ALA A 3 -33.43 -15.23 -11.70
CA ALA A 3 -33.38 -14.00 -10.92
C ALA A 3 -32.06 -13.27 -11.20
N LEU A 4 -32.15 -12.05 -11.73
CA LEU A 4 -31.05 -11.09 -11.67
C LEU A 4 -31.02 -10.58 -10.24
N THR A 5 -30.10 -11.11 -9.43
CA THR A 5 -29.74 -10.52 -8.15
C THR A 5 -29.09 -9.18 -8.42
N THR A 6 -29.90 -8.13 -8.44
CA THR A 6 -29.46 -6.75 -8.24
C THR A 6 -28.84 -6.69 -6.85
N TYR A 7 -27.51 -6.65 -6.78
CA TYR A 7 -26.83 -6.16 -5.59
C TYR A 7 -27.40 -4.77 -5.29
N PRO A 8 -27.63 -4.40 -4.01
CA PRO A 8 -28.02 -3.03 -3.70
C PRO A 8 -26.93 -2.11 -4.28
N ASP A 9 -27.35 -0.98 -4.87
CA ASP A 9 -26.49 0.12 -5.32
C ASP A 9 -25.72 0.71 -4.12
N THR A 10 -24.78 -0.05 -3.55
CA THR A 10 -23.82 0.50 -2.61
C THR A 10 -22.92 1.40 -3.43
N SER A 11 -22.90 2.69 -3.07
CA SER A 11 -22.10 3.69 -3.76
C SER A 11 -20.65 3.19 -3.87
N ALA A 12 -19.93 3.54 -4.94
CA ALA A 12 -18.52 3.16 -5.13
C ALA A 12 -17.68 3.48 -3.87
N GLN A 13 -18.07 4.53 -3.14
CA GLN A 13 -17.52 4.88 -1.84
C GLN A 13 -17.68 3.77 -0.79
N ASP A 14 -18.87 3.22 -0.62
CA ASP A 14 -19.16 2.22 0.41
C ASP A 14 -18.39 0.93 0.12
N GLN A 15 -18.32 0.53 -1.15
CA GLN A 15 -17.51 -0.61 -1.58
C GLN A 15 -16.03 -0.39 -1.29
N LEU A 16 -15.50 0.77 -1.63
CA LEU A 16 -14.10 1.10 -1.38
C LEU A 16 -13.81 1.14 0.13
N ARG A 17 -14.70 1.72 0.93
CA ARG A 17 -14.58 1.76 2.39
C ARG A 17 -14.57 0.37 2.99
N GLU A 18 -15.49 -0.51 2.55
CA GLU A 18 -15.52 -1.91 2.96
C GLU A 18 -14.20 -2.62 2.64
N TRP A 19 -13.67 -2.42 1.43
CA TRP A 19 -12.41 -3.05 1.03
C TRP A 19 -11.22 -2.60 1.88
N PHE A 20 -11.12 -1.30 2.18
CA PHE A 20 -10.12 -0.78 3.11
C PHE A 20 -10.25 -1.40 4.50
N THR A 21 -11.48 -1.49 5.03
CA THR A 21 -11.73 -2.07 6.36
C THR A 21 -11.36 -3.55 6.41
N ASN A 22 -11.77 -4.33 5.40
CA ASN A 22 -11.53 -5.77 5.35
C ASN A 22 -10.06 -6.13 5.14
N ARG A 23 -9.25 -5.25 4.53
CA ARG A 23 -7.80 -5.47 4.36
C ARG A 23 -7.03 -5.34 5.68
N GLY A 24 -7.66 -4.83 6.75
CA GLY A 24 -6.99 -4.56 8.02
C GLY A 24 -5.99 -3.40 7.97
N PHE A 25 -6.02 -2.61 6.88
CA PHE A 25 -5.11 -1.50 6.67
C PHE A 25 -5.55 -0.28 7.49
N ARG A 26 -4.70 0.17 8.42
CA ARG A 26 -4.98 1.32 9.30
C ARG A 26 -3.94 2.43 9.09
N PRO A 27 -3.99 3.16 7.97
CA PRO A 27 -3.01 4.19 7.69
C PRO A 27 -3.22 5.42 8.57
N LYS A 28 -2.18 6.25 8.69
CA LYS A 28 -2.30 7.56 9.34
C LYS A 28 -2.93 8.55 8.37
N HIS A 29 -3.59 9.57 8.91
CA HIS A 29 -4.16 10.68 8.14
C HIS A 29 -5.12 10.25 7.01
N LEU A 30 -5.84 9.13 7.20
CA LEU A 30 -6.85 8.69 6.25
C LEU A 30 -7.94 9.75 6.12
N ARG A 31 -8.07 10.30 4.92
CA ARG A 31 -9.05 11.31 4.56
C ARG A 31 -9.77 10.88 3.29
N TRP A 32 -11.05 11.18 3.26
CA TRP A 32 -11.93 10.89 2.14
C TRP A 32 -12.50 12.23 1.66
N GLU A 33 -12.36 12.51 0.37
CA GLU A 33 -12.84 13.73 -0.29
C GLU A 33 -13.61 13.29 -1.53
N TRP A 34 -14.90 13.57 -1.64
CA TRP A 34 -15.69 13.11 -2.78
C TRP A 34 -16.81 14.09 -3.14
N ASN A 35 -17.29 13.96 -4.38
CA ASN A 35 -18.50 14.60 -4.88
C ASN A 35 -19.49 13.51 -5.36
N SER A 36 -20.50 13.87 -6.16
CA SER A 36 -21.53 12.93 -6.63
C SER A 36 -21.03 11.87 -7.63
N GLU A 37 -19.92 12.11 -8.34
CA GLU A 37 -19.48 11.29 -9.47
C GLU A 37 -18.11 10.65 -9.24
N ASP A 38 -17.22 11.37 -8.56
CA ASP A 38 -15.82 11.01 -8.37
C ASP A 38 -15.39 11.28 -6.92
N GLY A 39 -14.33 10.59 -6.49
CA GLY A 39 -13.74 10.84 -5.19
C GLY A 39 -12.27 10.50 -5.11
N ARG A 40 -11.70 10.92 -3.99
CA ARG A 40 -10.31 10.76 -3.63
C ARG A 40 -10.20 10.27 -2.20
N VAL A 41 -9.34 9.30 -1.99
CA VAL A 41 -8.90 8.87 -0.66
C VAL A 41 -7.44 9.26 -0.53
N VAL A 42 -7.05 9.92 0.55
CA VAL A 42 -5.67 10.27 0.83
C VAL A 42 -5.28 9.63 2.14
N PHE A 43 -4.10 9.03 2.19
CA PHE A 43 -3.56 8.50 3.44
C PHE A 43 -2.05 8.55 3.42
N SER A 44 -1.44 8.47 4.60
CA SER A 44 0.00 8.57 4.74
C SER A 44 0.54 7.44 5.61
N THR A 45 1.73 6.98 5.26
CA THR A 45 2.59 6.18 6.12
C THR A 45 3.64 7.10 6.75
N THR A 46 4.60 6.53 7.47
CA THR A 46 5.72 7.30 8.03
C THR A 46 6.55 7.97 6.93
N LYS A 47 6.81 7.29 5.81
CA LYS A 47 7.72 7.76 4.76
C LYS A 47 7.01 8.32 3.52
N ASN A 48 5.79 7.87 3.21
CA ASN A 48 5.11 8.19 1.95
C ASN A 48 3.68 8.72 2.17
N ASN A 49 3.21 9.47 1.18
CA ASN A 49 1.83 9.88 1.01
C ASN A 49 1.24 9.10 -0.17
N TYR A 50 0.01 8.65 -0.01
CA TYR A 50 -0.72 7.93 -1.02
C TYR A 50 -2.03 8.63 -1.30
N PHE A 51 -2.47 8.53 -2.55
CA PHE A 51 -3.80 8.94 -2.92
C PHE A 51 -4.43 7.91 -3.85
N VAL A 52 -5.70 7.63 -3.64
CA VAL A 52 -6.55 6.83 -4.50
C VAL A 52 -7.56 7.75 -5.13
N VAL A 53 -7.73 7.68 -6.44
CA VAL A 53 -8.82 8.33 -7.16
C VAL A 53 -9.78 7.25 -7.61
N PHE A 54 -11.06 7.42 -7.30
CA PHE A 54 -12.10 6.51 -7.71
C PHE A 54 -13.20 7.25 -8.47
N LYS A 55 -13.69 6.62 -9.52
CA LYS A 55 -14.84 7.02 -10.34
C LYS A 55 -15.74 5.81 -10.51
N ALA A 56 -16.96 5.99 -11.01
CA ALA A 56 -17.90 4.90 -11.24
C ALA A 56 -17.30 3.69 -11.99
N ALA A 57 -16.38 3.92 -12.94
CA ALA A 57 -15.78 2.87 -13.76
C ALA A 57 -14.25 2.73 -13.59
N TYR A 58 -13.61 3.56 -12.78
CA TYR A 58 -12.15 3.65 -12.70
C TYR A 58 -11.63 3.75 -11.28
N LEU A 59 -10.47 3.15 -11.06
CA LEU A 59 -9.75 3.20 -9.80
C LEU A 59 -8.25 3.35 -10.11
N GLY A 60 -7.62 4.37 -9.56
CA GLY A 60 -6.19 4.61 -9.73
C GLY A 60 -5.54 5.08 -8.43
N MET A 61 -4.24 4.88 -8.30
CA MET A 61 -3.50 5.27 -7.10
C MET A 61 -2.13 5.82 -7.47
N GLY A 62 -1.66 6.78 -6.67
CA GLY A 62 -0.30 7.28 -6.75
C GLY A 62 0.34 7.35 -5.37
N ALA A 63 1.67 7.29 -5.36
CA ALA A 63 2.52 7.47 -4.19
C ALA A 63 3.40 8.71 -4.36
N SER A 64 3.73 9.38 -3.27
CA SER A 64 4.72 10.45 -3.23
C SER A 64 5.51 10.38 -1.93
N SER A 65 6.80 10.69 -1.98
CA SER A 65 7.62 10.75 -0.78
C SER A 65 7.22 11.94 0.09
N ARG A 66 7.29 11.78 1.42
CA ARG A 66 7.07 12.87 2.38
C ARG A 66 8.32 13.72 2.62
N LEU A 67 9.49 13.20 2.24
CA LEU A 67 10.78 13.81 2.49
C LEU A 67 11.47 14.09 1.16
N ALA A 68 11.84 15.35 0.94
CA ALA A 68 12.75 15.69 -0.15
C ALA A 68 14.15 15.16 0.17
N ARG A 69 14.88 14.72 -0.86
CA ARG A 69 16.30 14.38 -0.70
C ARG A 69 17.12 15.67 -0.62
N PRO A 70 18.32 15.65 0.00
CA PRO A 70 19.20 16.82 0.02
C PRO A 70 19.42 17.37 -1.41
N GLY A 71 19.08 18.64 -1.62
CA GLY A 71 19.20 19.30 -2.91
C GLY A 71 17.97 19.21 -3.83
N GLU A 72 16.91 18.50 -3.46
CA GLU A 72 15.65 18.47 -4.21
C GLU A 72 14.64 19.47 -3.64
N THR A 73 13.97 20.23 -4.51
CA THR A 73 12.84 21.12 -4.13
C THR A 73 11.47 20.48 -4.45
N TRP A 74 11.47 19.31 -5.10
CA TRP A 74 10.27 18.56 -5.46
C TRP A 74 10.22 17.23 -4.70
N LEU A 75 9.00 16.71 -4.52
CA LEU A 75 8.78 15.38 -3.96
C LEU A 75 8.73 14.37 -5.10
N ARG A 76 9.45 13.27 -4.95
CA ARG A 76 9.39 12.16 -5.92
C ARG A 76 8.05 11.43 -5.78
N GLY A 77 7.37 11.25 -6.90
CA GLY A 77 6.15 10.46 -7.01
C GLY A 77 6.36 9.21 -7.85
N ASN A 78 5.51 8.22 -7.65
CA ASN A 78 5.40 7.07 -8.53
C ASN A 78 3.93 6.71 -8.71
N ASP A 79 3.54 6.39 -9.94
CA ASP A 79 2.22 5.84 -10.21
C ASP A 79 2.18 4.40 -9.69
N LEU A 80 1.06 4.06 -9.07
CA LEU A 80 0.75 2.71 -8.65
C LEU A 80 -0.25 2.10 -9.63
N PRO A 81 -0.52 0.79 -9.56
CA PRO A 81 -1.46 0.14 -10.48
C PRO A 81 -2.80 0.88 -10.55
N ASP A 82 -3.41 0.89 -11.72
CA ASP A 82 -4.70 1.50 -11.99
C ASP A 82 -5.57 0.58 -12.86
N GLY A 83 -6.83 0.95 -13.05
CA GLY A 83 -7.72 0.25 -13.97
C GLY A 83 -9.19 0.37 -13.63
N LYS A 84 -9.95 -0.66 -13.98
CA LYS A 84 -11.40 -0.70 -13.76
C LYS A 84 -11.72 -0.67 -12.27
N PHE A 85 -12.82 -0.01 -11.90
CA PHE A 85 -13.32 -0.04 -10.53
C PHE A 85 -13.73 -1.47 -10.16
N SER A 86 -12.83 -2.18 -9.47
CA SER A 86 -12.98 -3.58 -9.11
C SER A 86 -12.13 -3.91 -7.90
N LYS A 87 -12.52 -4.95 -7.17
CA LYS A 87 -11.75 -5.44 -6.02
C LYS A 87 -10.35 -5.93 -6.44
N GLU A 88 -10.23 -6.54 -7.62
CA GLU A 88 -8.94 -6.99 -8.15
C GLU A 88 -7.96 -5.81 -8.34
N THR A 89 -8.42 -4.72 -8.96
CA THR A 89 -7.59 -3.50 -9.10
C THR A 89 -7.23 -2.93 -7.73
N PHE A 90 -8.19 -2.89 -6.79
CA PHE A 90 -7.93 -2.48 -5.41
C PHE A 90 -6.84 -3.31 -4.74
N ASP A 91 -6.93 -4.64 -4.80
CA ASP A 91 -5.97 -5.52 -4.15
C ASP A 91 -4.56 -5.36 -4.77
N LYS A 92 -4.46 -5.23 -6.10
CA LYS A 92 -3.19 -4.92 -6.79
C LYS A 92 -2.57 -3.61 -6.32
N MET A 93 -3.37 -2.57 -6.13
CA MET A 93 -2.88 -1.29 -5.60
C MET A 93 -2.37 -1.44 -4.16
N MET A 94 -3.13 -2.13 -3.30
CA MET A 94 -2.72 -2.34 -1.91
C MET A 94 -1.46 -3.18 -1.78
N ASP A 95 -1.31 -4.20 -2.63
CA ASP A 95 -0.08 -5.00 -2.70
C ASP A 95 1.10 -4.15 -3.20
N ALA A 96 0.88 -3.24 -4.15
CA ALA A 96 1.90 -2.29 -4.58
C ALA A 96 2.30 -1.33 -3.46
N VAL A 97 1.36 -0.84 -2.64
CA VAL A 97 1.66 -0.03 -1.44
C VAL A 97 2.53 -0.82 -0.47
N LEU A 98 2.18 -2.07 -0.19
CA LEU A 98 2.97 -2.94 0.69
C LEU A 98 4.40 -3.13 0.15
N MET A 99 4.55 -3.44 -1.14
CA MET A 99 5.87 -3.58 -1.76
C MET A 99 6.68 -2.28 -1.72
N TYR A 100 6.02 -1.14 -1.93
CA TYR A 100 6.66 0.17 -1.90
C TYR A 100 7.21 0.51 -0.50
N GLU A 101 6.48 0.15 0.55
CA GLU A 101 6.92 0.32 1.94
C GLU A 101 7.97 -0.73 2.35
N LEU A 102 7.82 -1.99 1.92
CA LEU A 102 8.75 -3.08 2.26
C LEU A 102 10.12 -2.91 1.61
N ARG A 103 10.22 -2.26 0.43
CA ARG A 103 11.50 -1.96 -0.21
C ARG A 103 12.47 -1.19 0.71
N ALA A 104 11.94 -0.44 1.68
CA ALA A 104 12.77 0.28 2.64
C ALA A 104 13.43 -0.64 3.68
N VAL A 105 12.93 -1.87 3.90
CA VAL A 105 13.47 -2.78 4.92
C VAL A 105 14.70 -3.55 4.41
N SER A 106 14.74 -3.91 3.12
CA SER A 106 15.83 -4.72 2.58
C SER A 106 17.16 -3.98 2.41
N GLU A 107 17.13 -2.65 2.23
CA GLU A 107 18.36 -1.85 2.04
C GLU A 107 18.87 -1.26 3.38
N GLU A 108 17.98 -0.96 4.33
CA GLU A 108 18.35 -0.35 5.62
C GLU A 108 18.79 -1.39 6.67
N GLN A 109 18.48 -2.67 6.46
CA GLN A 109 18.90 -3.79 7.31
C GLN A 109 19.84 -4.80 6.61
N ALA A 110 20.28 -4.51 5.39
CA ALA A 110 21.35 -5.29 4.80
C ALA A 110 22.59 -5.10 5.67
N LEU A 111 23.00 -6.16 6.37
CA LEU A 111 24.31 -6.20 7.01
C LEU A 111 25.34 -5.76 5.97
N PRO A 112 26.23 -4.83 6.32
CA PRO A 112 27.22 -4.40 5.37
C PRO A 112 28.07 -5.61 4.91
N PRO A 113 28.63 -5.61 3.69
CA PRO A 113 29.29 -6.80 3.13
C PRO A 113 30.34 -7.45 4.05
N TRP A 114 31.05 -6.65 4.83
CA TRP A 114 32.07 -7.12 5.80
C TRP A 114 31.50 -7.81 7.04
N GLU A 115 30.19 -7.75 7.27
CA GLU A 115 29.51 -8.41 8.39
C GLU A 115 28.83 -9.72 7.97
N LEU A 116 28.62 -9.92 6.65
CA LEU A 116 28.20 -11.21 6.06
C LEU A 116 29.33 -12.26 6.04
N GLU A 117 30.59 -11.82 6.16
CA GLU A 117 31.77 -12.70 6.22
C GLU A 117 32.04 -13.24 7.63
N LYS A 118 31.33 -12.75 8.66
CA LYS A 118 31.47 -13.31 10.00
C LYS A 118 30.91 -14.74 9.97
N PRO A 119 31.67 -15.76 10.40
CA PRO A 119 31.12 -17.09 10.53
C PRO A 119 29.90 -17.01 11.46
N LEU A 120 28.77 -17.61 11.04
CA LEU A 120 27.62 -17.74 11.94
C LEU A 120 28.15 -18.37 13.24
N ASN A 121 27.90 -17.70 14.37
CA ASN A 121 28.13 -18.28 15.68
C ASN A 121 27.07 -19.36 15.91
N ILE A 122 27.25 -20.51 15.26
CA ILE A 122 26.44 -21.69 15.48
C ILE A 122 26.85 -22.19 16.86
N PRO A 123 25.96 -22.14 17.88
CA PRO A 123 26.31 -22.69 19.18
C PRO A 123 26.70 -24.15 19.02
N ASP A 124 27.78 -24.55 19.69
CA ASP A 124 28.29 -25.91 19.64
C ASP A 124 27.14 -26.89 19.96
N PRO A 125 26.87 -27.91 19.11
CA PRO A 125 25.82 -28.89 19.35
C PRO A 125 25.97 -29.62 20.70
N ALA A 126 27.14 -29.57 21.34
CA ALA A 126 27.35 -30.05 22.70
C ALA A 126 26.45 -29.40 23.76
N TYR A 127 25.87 -28.22 23.50
CA TYR A 127 24.95 -27.53 24.42
C TYR A 127 23.46 -27.81 24.17
N LEU A 128 23.11 -28.67 23.20
CA LEU A 128 21.71 -28.99 22.88
C LEU A 128 21.23 -30.31 23.50
N THR A 129 22.08 -31.00 24.28
CA THR A 129 21.79 -32.32 24.85
C THR A 129 21.93 -32.41 26.38
N SER A 130 21.86 -31.29 27.11
CA SER A 130 21.82 -31.27 28.59
C SER A 130 20.44 -30.91 29.13
#